data_AF-A0A7Y2ASW8-F1
#
_entry.id   AF-A0A7Y2ASW8-F1
#
_cell.length_a   1.000
_cell.length_b   1.000
_cell.length_c   1.000
_cell.angle_alpha   90.00
_cell.angle_beta   90.00
_cell.angle_gamma   90.00
#
_symmetry.space_group_name_H-M   'P 1'
#
loop_
_entity.id
_entity.type
_entity.pdbx_description
1 polymer ?
#
loop_
_entity_poly.entity_id
_entity_poly.type
_entity_poly.pdbx_seq_one_letter_code
_entity_poly.pdbx_strand_id
1 'polypeptide(L)' 'MFVYILYSEKRSRYYVGQTADIGKRLKRHNLGVVPSTKTGIPWKLVLHIEVLSRSEAIVLERRIKKRGAKRYIDDQFGV' A
#
# COMPACT_ATOMS: atom_id res chain seq x y z
N MET A 1 -0.79 -1.40 14.00
CA MET A 1 0.15 -1.01 12.91
C MET A 1 -0.42 -1.56 11.62
N PHE A 2 -0.22 -0.93 10.46
CA PHE A 2 -0.85 -1.38 9.22
C PHE A 2 0.14 -1.54 8.06
N VAL A 3 -0.03 -2.59 7.28
CA VAL A 3 0.52 -2.71 5.92
C VAL A 3 -0.61 -2.41 4.94
N TYR A 4 -0.35 -1.58 3.94
CA TYR A 4 -1.37 -1.12 3.01
C TYR A 4 -0.90 -1.23 1.56
N ILE A 5 -1.88 -1.42 0.67
CA ILE A 5 -1.71 -1.41 -0.78
C ILE A 5 -2.58 -0.30 -1.36
N LEU A 6 -1.94 0.62 -2.07
CA LEU A 6 -2.60 1.64 -2.86
C LEU A 6 -2.51 1.30 -4.34
N TYR A 7 -3.49 1.74 -5.11
CA TYR A 7 -3.49 1.65 -6.56
C TYR A 7 -3.64 3.03 -7.18
N SER A 8 -2.82 3.27 -8.20
CA SER A 8 -2.91 4.45 -9.07
C SER A 8 -3.49 4.02 -10.41
N GLU A 9 -4.71 4.47 -10.72
CA GLU A 9 -5.32 4.28 -12.03
C GLU A 9 -4.52 5.00 -13.13
N LYS A 10 -4.00 6.20 -12.81
CA LYS A 10 -3.19 7.00 -13.73
C LYS A 10 -1.95 6.26 -14.25
N ARG A 11 -1.40 5.36 -13.43
CA ARG A 11 -0.16 4.64 -13.76
C ARG A 11 -0.33 3.15 -13.89
N SER A 12 -1.53 2.63 -13.64
CA SER A 12 -1.80 1.20 -13.50
C SER A 12 -0.78 0.51 -12.58
N ARG A 13 -0.40 1.17 -11.47
CA ARG A 13 0.65 0.70 -10.56
C ARG A 13 0.16 0.63 -9.13
N TYR A 14 0.62 -0.42 -8.47
CA TYR A 14 0.44 -0.62 -7.04
C TYR A 14 1.60 0.00 -6.25
N TYR A 15 1.27 0.52 -5.07
CA TYR A 15 2.24 0.96 -4.07
C TYR A 15 1.96 0.20 -2.78
N VAL A 16 3.01 -0.39 -2.19
CA VAL A 16 2.92 -1.13 -0.94
C VAL A 16 3.78 -0.40 0.09
N GLY A 17 3.20 -0.15 1.26
CA GLY A 17 3.89 0.47 2.37
C GLY A 17 3.26 0.12 3.70
N GLN A 18 3.79 0.73 4.75
CA GLN A 18 3.34 0.51 6.12
C GLN A 18 3.24 1.82 6.90
N THR A 19 2.31 1.87 7.85
CA THR A 19 2.04 3.06 8.67
C THR A 19 1.24 2.71 9.92
N ALA A 20 1.33 3.55 10.95
CA ALA A 20 0.43 3.47 12.10
C ALA A 20 -0.97 4.06 11.81
N ASP A 21 -1.08 4.94 10.81
CA ASP A 21 -2.32 5.65 10.47
C ASP A 21 -2.50 5.73 8.94
N ILE A 22 -3.41 4.91 8.41
CA ILE A 22 -3.69 4.81 6.98
C ILE A 22 -4.34 6.09 6.44
N GLY A 23 -5.26 6.70 7.20
CA GLY A 23 -5.99 7.89 6.76
C GLY A 23 -5.07 9.08 6.55
N LYS A 24 -4.20 9.35 7.53
CA LYS A 24 -3.17 10.40 7.42
C LYS A 24 -2.19 10.11 6.29
N ARG A 25 -1.82 8.85 6.10
CA ARG A 25 -0.89 8.44 5.03
C ARG A 25 -1.49 8.59 3.64
N LEU A 26 -2.74 8.18 3.44
CA LEU A 26 -3.46 8.31 2.17
C LEU A 26 -3.61 9.79 1.78
N LYS A 27 -4.03 10.64 2.74
CA LYS A 27 -4.08 12.10 2.54
C LYS A 27 -2.71 12.64 2.09
N ARG A 28 -1.61 12.29 2.77
CA ARG A 28 -0.26 12.74 2.37
C ARG A 28 0.12 12.28 0.95
N HIS A 29 -0.17 11.04 0.56
CA HIS A 29 0.12 10.57 -0.79
C HIS A 29 -0.69 11.35 -1.84
N ASN A 30 -1.96 11.64 -1.57
CA ASN A 30 -2.85 12.37 -2.48
C ASN A 30 -2.62 13.90 -2.49
N LEU A 31 -1.97 14.45 -1.46
CA LEU A 31 -1.51 15.84 -1.45
C LEU A 31 -0.21 16.07 -2.24
N GLY A 32 0.44 15.03 -2.77
CA GLY A 32 1.66 15.18 -3.57
C GLY A 32 2.92 15.51 -2.78
N VAL A 33 2.84 15.54 -1.45
CA VAL A 33 3.98 15.87 -0.58
C VAL A 33 5.04 14.75 -0.52
N VAL A 34 4.76 13.58 -1.08
CA VAL A 34 5.69 12.45 -1.16
C VAL A 34 6.23 12.34 -2.59
N PRO A 35 7.51 12.69 -2.84
CA PRO A 35 8.06 12.77 -4.21
C PRO A 35 7.93 11.49 -5.03
N SER A 36 8.09 10.33 -4.40
CA SER A 36 8.01 9.03 -5.07
C SER A 36 6.59 8.63 -5.47
N THR A 37 5.57 9.19 -4.83
CA THR A 37 4.17 8.85 -5.08
C THR A 37 3.37 10.00 -5.68
N LYS A 38 3.86 11.25 -5.66
CA LYS A 38 3.17 12.45 -6.20
C LYS A 38 2.64 12.25 -7.62
N THR A 39 3.36 11.40 -8.34
CA THR A 39 3.33 11.30 -9.78
C THR A 39 2.32 10.20 -10.21
N GLY A 40 1.83 9.40 -9.24
CA GLY A 40 0.71 8.45 -9.38
C GLY A 40 -0.60 8.89 -8.68
N ILE A 41 -0.75 10.16 -8.31
CA ILE A 41 -2.03 10.68 -7.80
C ILE A 41 -3.10 10.64 -8.91
N PRO A 42 -4.36 10.29 -8.60
CA PRO A 42 -4.88 9.92 -7.28
C PRO A 42 -4.59 8.46 -6.91
N TRP A 43 -4.23 8.24 -5.65
CA TRP A 43 -4.09 6.93 -5.04
C TRP A 43 -5.39 6.52 -4.37
N LYS A 44 -5.83 5.29 -4.66
CA LYS A 44 -6.96 4.64 -4.01
C LYS A 44 -6.44 3.56 -3.07
N LEU A 45 -7.01 3.46 -1.86
CA LEU A 45 -6.71 2.37 -0.94
C LEU A 45 -7.41 1.11 -1.45
N VAL A 46 -6.65 0.05 -1.71
CA VAL A 46 -7.18 -1.24 -2.19
C VAL A 46 -7.26 -2.24 -1.04
N LEU A 47 -6.22 -2.31 -0.22
CA LEU A 47 -6.13 -3.24 0.88
C LEU A 47 -5.38 -2.62 2.05
N HIS A 48 -5.79 -2.97 3.27
CA HIS A 48 -4.98 -2.78 4.46
C HIS A 48 -5.08 -3.99 5.38
N ILE A 49 -3.97 -4.31 6.04
CA ILE A 49 -3.85 -5.43 6.97
C ILE A 49 -3.30 -4.89 8.28
N GLU A 50 -4.01 -5.15 9.36
CA GLU A 50 -3.55 -4.81 10.71
C GLU A 50 -2.55 -5.86 11.21
N VAL A 51 -1.48 -5.37 11.84
CA VAL A 51 -0.41 -6.17 12.44
C VAL A 51 -0.06 -5.62 13.82
N LEU A 52 0.45 -6.50 14.68
CA LEU A 52 0.71 -6.21 16.09
C LEU A 52 1.96 -5.36 16.26
N SER A 53 2.96 -5.54 15.39
CA SER A 53 4.25 -4.87 15.51
C SER A 53 4.79 -4.31 14.19
N ARG A 54 5.75 -3.38 14.30
CA ARG A 54 6.49 -2.87 13.14
C ARG A 54 7.31 -3.97 12.46
N SER A 55 7.85 -4.91 13.23
CA SER A 55 8.63 -6.03 12.70
C SER A 55 7.78 -6.93 11.82
N GLU A 56 6.57 -7.27 12.26
CA GLU A 56 5.59 -7.99 11.44
C GLU A 56 5.22 -7.22 10.17
N ALA A 57 4.99 -5.90 10.30
CA ALA A 57 4.70 -5.04 9.16
C ALA A 57 5.80 -5.12 8.09
N ILE A 58 7.08 -5.07 8.50
CA ILE A 58 8.23 -5.16 7.58
C ILE A 58 8.28 -6.52 6.88
N VAL A 59 8.05 -7.60 7.63
CA VAL A 59 8.05 -8.97 7.07
C VAL A 59 6.92 -9.13 6.05
N LEU A 60 5.72 -8.65 6.38
CA LEU A 60 4.55 -8.71 5.51
C LEU A 60 4.73 -7.82 4.26
N GLU A 61 5.18 -6.58 4.43
CA GLU A 61 5.48 -5.66 3.34
C GLU A 61 6.48 -6.29 2.35
N ARG A 62 7.55 -6.90 2.87
CA ARG A 62 8.56 -7.60 2.06
C ARG A 62 7.96 -8.79 1.32
N ARG A 63 7.11 -9.58 1.98
CA ARG A 63 6.41 -10.74 1.39
C ARG A 63 5.54 -10.29 0.21
N ILE A 64 4.72 -9.26 0.40
CA ILE A 64 3.84 -8.70 -0.64
C ILE A 64 4.68 -8.17 -1.81
N LYS A 65 5.74 -7.41 -1.54
CA LYS A 65 6.63 -6.87 -2.57
C LYS A 65 7.34 -7.96 -3.37
N LYS A 66 7.77 -9.05 -2.72
CA LYS A 66 8.41 -10.19 -3.39
C LYS A 66 7.45 -10.95 -4.32
N ARG A 67 6.20 -11.14 -3.91
CA ARG A 67 5.17 -11.81 -4.73
C ARG A 67 4.66 -10.91 -5.87
N GLY A 68 4.56 -9.61 -5.58
CA GLY A 68 3.90 -8.61 -6.42
C GLY A 68 2.49 -8.34 -5.91
N ALA A 69 2.17 -7.06 -5.67
CA ALA A 69 0.93 -6.64 -5.01
C ALA A 69 -0.34 -7.16 -5.71
N LYS A 70 -0.39 -7.11 -7.05
CA LYS A 70 -1.54 -7.63 -7.83
C LYS A 70 -1.79 -9.11 -7.56
N ARG A 71 -0.74 -9.94 -7.68
CA ARG A 71 -0.83 -11.39 -7.45
C ARG A 71 -1.17 -11.69 -5.99
N TYR A 72 -0.62 -10.94 -5.05
CA TYR A 72 -0.94 -11.11 -3.63
C TYR A 72 -2.43 -10.82 -3.33
N ILE A 73 -3.01 -9.78 -3.94
CA ILE A 73 -4.43 -9.48 -3.79
C ILE A 73 -5.28 -10.61 -4.39
N ASP A 74 -4.94 -11.06 -5.59
CA ASP A 74 -5.62 -12.16 -6.29
C ASP A 74 -5.58 -13.47 -5.49
N ASP A 75 -4.39 -13.86 -5.01
CA ASP A 75 -4.17 -15.08 -4.21
C ASP A 75 -4.97 -15.08 -2.88
N GLN A 76 -5.31 -13.92 -2.32
CA GLN A 76 -5.93 -13.80 -1.00
C GLN A 76 -7.42 -13.46 -1.05
N PHE A 77 -7.84 -12.74 -2.09
CA PHE A 77 -9.19 -12.19 -2.19
C PHE A 77 -9.94 -12.63 -3.45
N GLY A 78 -9.30 -13.42 -4.32
CA GLY A 78 -9.92 -14.09 -5.48
C GLY A 78 -10.86 -13.19 -6.26
N VAL A 79 -10.31 -12.28 -7.08
CA VAL A 79 -11.10 -11.40 -7.96
C VAL A 79 -10.97 -11.87 -9.41
#